data_AF-A0A843LBX3-F1
#
_entry.id   AF-A0A843LBX3-F1
#
_cell.length_a   1.000
_cell.length_b   1.000
_cell.length_c   1.000
_cell.angle_alpha   90.00
_cell.angle_beta   90.00
_cell.angle_gamma   90.00
#
_symmetry.space_group_name_H-M   'P 1'
#
loop_
_entity.id
_entity.type
_entity.pdbx_description
1 polymer ?
#
loop_
_entity_poly.entity_id
_entity_poly.type
_entity_poly.pdbx_seq_one_letter_code
_entity_poly.pdbx_strand_id
1 'polypeptide(L)'
;MIKRCPQHGLFRGEHCECGSSGQLLLDDAKTEQLGRLVAGCLRHFPADLGLPMDGRGWVDLNKLCQVVASRHRWADRELIVALVSSDSKHRYEIRGDKVRARYGHSVDVQLDHPENRLARLYYGASEEEADRILEIGIKPASQRYVHLSTTPEKAWHVATFRTGNPRVIQVDAAAAQASGVKMMTVSDDIVISEMIPAEFLGIMRSQDIHRQDL
;
A
#
# COMPACT_ATOMS: atom_id res chain seq x y z
N MET A 1 -4.70 17.55 0.84
CA MET A 1 -5.92 17.91 1.57
C MET A 1 -7.06 17.01 1.12
N ILE A 2 -8.10 16.86 1.93
CA ILE A 2 -9.33 16.13 1.60
C ILE A 2 -10.50 17.08 1.69
N LYS A 3 -11.31 17.11 0.63
CA LYS A 3 -12.48 17.97 0.48
C LYS A 3 -13.71 17.15 0.10
N ARG A 4 -14.89 17.75 0.24
CA ARG A 4 -16.18 17.18 -0.20
C ARG A 4 -16.83 18.09 -1.24
N CYS A 5 -17.13 17.52 -2.39
CA CYS A 5 -17.99 18.10 -3.41
C CYS A 5 -19.44 17.64 -3.17
N PRO A 6 -20.44 18.53 -3.23
CA PRO A 6 -21.85 18.12 -3.12
C PRO A 6 -22.31 17.15 -4.22
N GLN A 7 -21.67 17.18 -5.39
CA GLN A 7 -22.05 16.35 -6.55
C GLN A 7 -21.28 15.02 -6.60
N HIS A 8 -19.98 15.04 -6.31
CA HIS A 8 -19.09 13.89 -6.54
C HIS A 8 -18.49 13.29 -5.25
N GLY A 9 -18.87 13.80 -4.08
CA GLY A 9 -18.40 13.27 -2.81
C GLY A 9 -16.96 13.68 -2.48
N LEU A 10 -16.18 12.76 -1.90
CA LEU A 10 -14.84 13.03 -1.40
C LEU A 10 -13.81 13.11 -2.53
N PHE A 11 -12.92 14.09 -2.46
CA PHE A 11 -11.78 14.20 -3.39
C PHE A 11 -10.54 14.75 -2.70
N ARG A 12 -9.38 14.53 -3.34
CA ARG A 12 -8.09 15.09 -2.93
C ARG A 12 -7.59 16.03 -4.02
N GLY A 13 -7.04 17.17 -3.61
CA GLY A 13 -6.51 18.19 -4.52
C GLY A 13 -7.27 19.51 -4.43
N GLU A 14 -6.96 20.42 -5.35
CA GLU A 14 -7.50 21.79 -5.32
C GLU A 14 -8.96 21.85 -5.75
N HIS A 15 -9.30 21.15 -6.84
CA HIS A 15 -10.63 21.19 -7.44
C HIS A 15 -11.15 19.77 -7.68
N CYS A 16 -12.46 19.62 -7.56
CA CYS A 16 -13.18 18.44 -7.99
C CYS A 16 -13.26 18.41 -9.53
N GLU A 17 -13.59 17.25 -10.11
CA GLU A 17 -13.78 17.08 -11.55
C GLU A 17 -14.88 17.99 -12.17
N CYS A 18 -15.84 18.49 -11.37
CA CYS A 18 -16.79 19.53 -11.83
C CYS A 18 -16.25 20.96 -11.75
N GLY A 19 -14.99 21.16 -11.36
CA GLY A 19 -14.38 22.47 -11.14
C GLY A 19 -14.70 23.11 -9.78
N SER A 20 -15.54 22.49 -8.94
CA SER A 20 -15.82 23.01 -7.59
C SER A 20 -14.60 22.91 -6.67
N SER A 21 -14.33 23.96 -5.90
CA SER A 21 -13.30 23.92 -4.84
C SER A 21 -13.71 23.05 -3.64
N GLY A 22 -15.00 22.72 -3.49
CA GLY A 22 -15.53 21.86 -2.42
C GLY A 22 -15.42 22.43 -0.99
N GLN A 23 -15.97 21.69 -0.03
CA GLN A 23 -15.82 21.96 1.41
C GLN A 23 -14.57 21.25 1.95
N LEU A 24 -13.67 21.98 2.60
CA LEU A 24 -12.50 21.40 3.25
C LEU A 24 -12.91 20.56 4.46
N LEU A 25 -12.46 19.30 4.49
CA LEU A 25 -12.61 18.41 5.65
C LEU A 25 -11.29 18.25 6.40
N LEU A 26 -10.19 18.03 5.67
CA LEU A 26 -8.83 17.91 6.22
C LEU A 26 -7.85 18.71 5.38
N ASP A 27 -7.12 19.64 6.01
CA ASP A 27 -5.95 20.26 5.41
C ASP A 27 -4.79 19.25 5.26
N ASP A 28 -3.70 19.64 4.57
CA ASP A 28 -2.56 18.75 4.33
C ASP A 28 -1.89 18.26 5.62
N ALA A 29 -1.66 19.17 6.57
CA ALA A 29 -0.98 18.84 7.83
C ALA A 29 -1.79 17.83 8.65
N LYS A 30 -3.11 18.05 8.79
CA LYS A 30 -4.01 17.11 9.46
C LYS A 30 -4.17 15.80 8.70
N THR A 31 -4.21 15.86 7.36
CA THR A 31 -4.25 14.65 6.52
C THR A 31 -3.02 13.78 6.76
N GLU A 32 -1.83 14.38 6.82
CA GLU A 32 -0.58 13.67 7.09
C GLU A 32 -0.54 13.09 8.51
N GLN A 33 -0.86 13.91 9.52
CA GLN A 33 -0.88 13.48 10.92
C GLN A 33 -1.83 12.32 11.16
N LEU A 34 -3.08 12.46 10.69
CA LEU A 34 -4.10 11.42 10.81
C LEU A 34 -3.72 10.19 9.98
N GLY A 35 -3.21 10.39 8.77
CA GLY A 35 -2.75 9.33 7.89
C GLY A 35 -1.66 8.46 8.53
N ARG A 36 -0.67 9.09 9.17
CA ARG A 36 0.40 8.39 9.89
C ARG A 36 -0.13 7.60 11.07
N LEU A 37 -1.04 8.19 11.86
CA LEU A 37 -1.64 7.48 13.00
C LEU A 37 -2.47 6.28 12.53
N VAL A 38 -3.37 6.47 11.55
CA VAL A 38 -4.22 5.39 11.01
C VAL A 38 -3.37 4.28 10.38
N ALA A 39 -2.31 4.63 9.64
CA ALA A 39 -1.37 3.63 9.13
C ALA A 39 -0.71 2.86 10.28
N GLY A 40 -0.26 3.55 11.34
CA GLY A 40 0.29 2.92 12.55
C GLY A 40 -0.68 1.93 13.20
N CYS A 41 -1.92 2.36 13.44
CA CYS A 41 -2.99 1.54 13.99
C CYS A 41 -3.26 0.29 13.15
N LEU A 42 -3.31 0.43 11.83
CA LEU A 42 -3.75 -0.62 10.92
C LEU A 42 -2.62 -1.50 10.38
N ARG A 43 -1.35 -1.16 10.61
CA ARG A 43 -0.21 -1.90 10.02
C ARG A 43 0.87 -2.31 11.00
N HIS A 44 1.12 -1.52 12.04
CA HIS A 44 2.39 -1.60 12.76
C HIS A 44 2.25 -1.94 14.23
N PHE A 45 1.35 -1.26 14.93
CA PHE A 45 1.26 -1.38 16.39
C PHE A 45 -0.19 -1.32 16.91
N PRO A 46 -1.13 -2.13 16.37
CA PRO A 46 -2.50 -2.17 16.88
C PRO A 46 -2.56 -2.54 18.37
N ALA A 47 -1.74 -3.52 18.80
CA ALA A 47 -1.71 -4.00 20.18
C ALA A 47 -1.28 -2.91 21.17
N ASP A 48 -0.25 -2.13 20.84
CA ASP A 48 0.26 -1.02 21.68
C ASP A 48 -0.78 0.08 21.91
N LEU A 49 -1.80 0.13 21.06
CA LEU A 49 -2.91 1.08 21.13
C LEU A 49 -4.18 0.47 21.75
N GLY A 50 -4.12 -0.78 22.20
CA GLY A 50 -5.29 -1.50 22.69
C GLY A 50 -6.36 -1.71 21.60
N LEU A 51 -5.95 -1.76 20.32
CA LEU A 51 -6.83 -1.97 19.17
C LEU A 51 -6.76 -3.45 18.75
N PRO A 52 -7.77 -4.28 19.07
CA PRO A 52 -7.74 -5.69 18.68
C PRO A 52 -7.84 -5.81 17.16
N MET A 53 -6.89 -6.54 16.58
CA MET A 53 -6.83 -6.86 15.16
C MET A 53 -6.99 -8.35 14.97
N ASP A 54 -7.85 -8.77 14.04
CA ASP A 54 -8.00 -10.18 13.71
C ASP A 54 -6.88 -10.68 12.79
N GLY A 55 -6.81 -12.01 12.59
CA GLY A 55 -5.76 -12.63 11.78
C GLY A 55 -5.76 -12.20 10.30
N ARG A 56 -6.78 -11.49 9.82
CA ARG A 56 -6.87 -10.93 8.46
C ARG A 56 -6.67 -9.42 8.43
N GLY A 57 -6.27 -8.81 9.54
CA GLY A 57 -5.98 -7.39 9.67
C GLY A 57 -7.19 -6.50 10.01
N TRP A 58 -8.39 -7.06 10.19
CA TRP A 58 -9.57 -6.26 10.49
C TRP A 58 -9.60 -5.78 11.93
N VAL A 59 -9.96 -4.52 12.09
CA VAL A 59 -10.26 -3.89 13.39
C VAL A 59 -11.68 -3.33 13.37
N ASP A 60 -12.28 -3.20 14.55
CA ASP A 60 -13.54 -2.46 14.71
C ASP A 60 -13.31 -0.96 14.46
N LEU A 61 -14.11 -0.38 13.56
CA LEU A 61 -14.01 1.02 13.16
C LEU A 61 -14.31 1.98 14.30
N ASN A 62 -15.25 1.64 15.20
CA ASN A 62 -15.56 2.49 16.36
C ASN A 62 -14.39 2.50 17.35
N LYS A 63 -13.74 1.35 17.58
CA LYS A 63 -12.52 1.27 18.40
C LYS A 63 -11.37 2.05 17.79
N LEU A 64 -11.18 1.96 16.47
CA LEU A 64 -10.20 2.81 15.78
C LEU A 64 -10.50 4.29 16.03
N CYS A 65 -11.77 4.72 15.93
CA CYS A 65 -12.16 6.10 16.19
C CYS A 65 -11.87 6.52 17.63
N GLN A 66 -12.10 5.66 18.62
CA GLN A 66 -11.76 5.93 20.03
C GLN A 66 -10.25 6.12 20.22
N VAL A 67 -9.44 5.21 19.66
CA VAL A 67 -7.98 5.29 19.72
C VAL A 67 -7.48 6.59 19.06
N VAL A 68 -8.00 6.92 17.87
CA VAL A 68 -7.62 8.14 17.17
C VAL A 68 -8.02 9.39 17.96
N ALA A 69 -9.26 9.47 18.45
CA ALA A 69 -9.76 10.61 19.21
C ALA A 69 -8.98 10.85 20.52
N SER A 70 -8.46 9.79 21.14
CA SER A 70 -7.60 9.89 22.33
C SER A 70 -6.29 10.63 22.08
N ARG A 71 -5.77 10.58 20.84
CA ARG A 71 -4.50 11.24 20.43
C ARG A 71 -4.76 12.54 19.67
N HIS A 72 -5.82 12.58 18.88
CA HIS A 72 -6.24 13.69 18.05
C HIS A 72 -7.71 13.98 18.29
N ARG A 73 -7.99 14.79 19.32
CA ARG A 73 -9.36 15.15 19.75
C ARG A 73 -10.23 15.78 18.65
N TRP A 74 -9.60 16.33 17.61
CA TRP A 74 -10.27 16.93 16.47
C TRP A 74 -10.65 15.91 15.38
N ALA A 75 -10.14 14.68 15.43
CA ALA A 75 -10.34 13.66 14.41
C ALA A 75 -11.55 12.77 14.78
N ASP A 76 -12.72 13.15 14.30
CA ASP A 76 -13.94 12.36 14.45
C ASP A 76 -14.03 11.22 13.43
N ARG A 77 -15.12 10.44 13.54
CA ARG A 77 -15.40 9.30 12.64
C ARG A 77 -15.52 9.74 11.18
N GLU A 78 -16.13 10.88 10.91
CA GLU A 78 -16.34 11.37 9.54
C GLU A 78 -14.99 11.66 8.88
N LEU A 79 -14.06 12.28 9.60
CA LEU A 79 -12.72 12.58 9.10
C LEU A 79 -11.87 11.32 8.89
N ILE A 80 -12.01 10.31 9.76
CA ILE A 80 -11.32 9.01 9.61
C ILE A 80 -11.85 8.27 8.38
N VAL A 81 -13.18 8.20 8.22
CA VAL A 81 -13.80 7.60 7.03
C VAL A 81 -13.40 8.38 5.78
N ALA A 82 -13.39 9.72 5.84
CA ALA A 82 -12.96 10.55 4.71
C ALA A 82 -11.50 10.28 4.31
N LEU A 83 -10.60 10.14 5.29
CA LEU A 83 -9.20 9.77 5.04
C LEU A 83 -9.09 8.43 4.32
N VAL A 84 -9.79 7.42 4.84
CA VAL A 84 -9.74 6.03 4.35
C VAL A 84 -10.37 5.92 2.96
N SER A 85 -11.57 6.45 2.77
CA SER A 85 -12.33 6.35 1.52
C SER A 85 -11.74 7.21 0.39
N SER A 86 -11.02 8.28 0.71
CA SER A 86 -10.36 9.12 -0.32
C SER A 86 -8.94 8.67 -0.66
N ASP A 87 -8.43 7.58 -0.07
CA ASP A 87 -7.05 7.14 -0.31
C ASP A 87 -6.86 6.66 -1.76
N SER A 88 -6.16 7.47 -2.56
CA SER A 88 -5.91 7.20 -3.98
C SER A 88 -5.03 5.98 -4.24
N LYS A 89 -4.34 5.47 -3.22
CA LYS A 89 -3.52 4.25 -3.33
C LYS A 89 -4.28 3.01 -2.88
N HIS A 90 -5.56 3.15 -2.54
CA HIS A 90 -6.42 2.09 -2.02
C HIS A 90 -5.73 1.29 -0.89
N ARG A 91 -5.08 1.99 0.03
CA ARG A 91 -4.35 1.39 1.17
C ARG A 91 -5.25 0.71 2.18
N TYR A 92 -6.53 1.06 2.18
CA TYR A 92 -7.48 0.71 3.22
C TYR A 92 -8.76 0.20 2.59
N GLU A 93 -9.50 -0.61 3.35
CA GLU A 93 -10.85 -1.01 2.99
C GLU A 93 -11.76 -1.02 4.21
N ILE A 94 -13.04 -0.73 3.98
CA ILE A 94 -14.10 -0.75 4.99
C ILE A 94 -15.13 -1.79 4.57
N ARG A 95 -15.54 -2.65 5.51
CA ARG A 95 -16.63 -3.61 5.35
C ARG A 95 -17.54 -3.56 6.55
N GLY A 96 -18.71 -2.94 6.39
CA GLY A 96 -19.63 -2.70 7.49
C GLY A 96 -19.00 -1.81 8.57
N ASP A 97 -18.85 -2.34 9.77
CA ASP A 97 -18.24 -1.69 10.92
C ASP A 97 -16.75 -2.01 11.09
N LYS A 98 -16.13 -2.70 10.13
CA LYS A 98 -14.71 -3.05 10.16
C LYS A 98 -13.89 -2.27 9.16
N VAL A 99 -12.62 -2.04 9.50
CA VAL A 99 -11.62 -1.42 8.63
C VAL A 99 -10.31 -2.18 8.72
N ARG A 100 -9.55 -2.25 7.63
CA ARG A 100 -8.16 -2.74 7.64
C ARG A 100 -7.30 -2.02 6.62
N ALA A 101 -5.98 -2.14 6.77
CA ALA A 101 -5.08 -1.89 5.66
C ALA A 101 -5.15 -3.08 4.67
N ARG A 102 -5.03 -2.81 3.37
CA ARG A 102 -5.02 -3.84 2.33
C ARG A 102 -3.62 -4.43 2.11
N TYR A 103 -2.57 -3.71 2.51
CA TYR A 103 -1.16 -4.12 2.38
C TYR A 103 -0.27 -3.29 3.33
N GLY A 104 1.00 -3.70 3.47
CA GLY A 104 2.01 -2.97 4.25
C GLY A 104 2.01 -3.18 5.76
N HIS A 105 1.37 -4.24 6.24
CA HIS A 105 1.47 -4.67 7.64
C HIS A 105 2.91 -5.07 7.96
N SER A 106 3.39 -4.74 9.16
CA SER A 106 4.57 -5.34 9.78
C SER A 106 4.20 -6.34 10.88
N VAL A 107 2.93 -6.35 11.30
CA VAL A 107 2.37 -7.39 12.16
C VAL A 107 2.04 -8.64 11.36
N ASP A 108 2.01 -9.79 12.03
CA ASP A 108 1.64 -11.05 11.40
C ASP A 108 0.14 -11.10 11.10
N VAL A 109 -0.19 -11.04 9.82
CA VAL A 109 -1.56 -11.16 9.29
C VAL A 109 -1.53 -12.08 8.08
N GLN A 110 -2.62 -12.83 7.91
CA GLN A 110 -2.88 -13.65 6.75
C GLN A 110 -3.94 -12.97 5.89
N LEU A 111 -3.48 -12.20 4.90
CA LEU A 111 -4.38 -11.52 3.98
C LEU A 111 -5.04 -12.51 3.01
N ASP A 112 -6.25 -12.16 2.59
CA ASP A 112 -7.18 -13.01 1.83
C ASP A 112 -7.61 -12.37 0.50
N HIS A 113 -6.68 -11.67 -0.15
CA HIS A 113 -6.90 -11.09 -1.47
C HIS A 113 -6.93 -12.17 -2.57
N PRO A 114 -7.55 -11.89 -3.73
CA PRO A 114 -7.55 -12.81 -4.87
C PRO A 114 -6.13 -13.20 -5.31
N GLU A 115 -5.98 -14.42 -5.80
CA GLU A 115 -4.71 -14.90 -6.34
C GLU A 115 -4.26 -14.09 -7.56
N ASN A 116 -2.95 -13.83 -7.66
CA ASN A 116 -2.37 -13.14 -8.81
C ASN A 116 -2.51 -13.95 -10.10
N ARG A 117 -2.79 -13.24 -11.19
CA ARG A 117 -2.92 -13.80 -12.56
C ARG A 117 -1.90 -13.25 -13.54
N LEU A 118 -1.12 -12.24 -13.15
CA LEU A 118 -0.10 -11.65 -14.01
C LEU A 118 1.10 -12.60 -14.09
N ALA A 119 1.57 -12.89 -15.30
CA ALA A 119 2.73 -13.74 -15.51
C ALA A 119 4.06 -13.07 -15.10
N ARG A 120 4.08 -11.74 -15.04
CA ARG A 120 5.26 -10.95 -14.67
C ARG A 120 4.89 -9.86 -13.70
N LEU A 121 5.77 -9.65 -12.73
CA LEU A 121 5.68 -8.60 -11.72
C LEU A 121 7.04 -7.96 -11.53
N TYR A 122 7.10 -6.83 -10.83
CA TYR A 122 8.30 -6.00 -10.78
C TYR A 122 8.61 -5.52 -9.37
N TYR A 123 9.89 -5.53 -9.01
CA TYR A 123 10.40 -5.01 -7.76
C TYR A 123 11.46 -3.95 -8.02
N GLY A 124 11.30 -2.79 -7.37
CA GLY A 124 12.26 -1.69 -7.45
C GLY A 124 13.24 -1.76 -6.28
N ALA A 125 14.53 -1.72 -6.59
CA ALA A 125 15.62 -1.83 -5.61
C ALA A 125 16.73 -0.80 -5.89
N SER A 126 17.63 -0.59 -4.93
CA SER A 126 18.93 0.03 -5.25
C SER A 126 19.81 -0.92 -6.04
N GLU A 127 20.87 -0.41 -6.67
CA GLU A 127 21.86 -1.24 -7.36
C GLU A 127 22.48 -2.29 -6.44
N GLU A 128 22.95 -1.90 -5.25
CA GLU A 128 23.53 -2.82 -4.26
C GLU A 128 22.52 -3.85 -3.74
N GLU A 129 21.26 -3.46 -3.58
CA GLU A 129 20.19 -4.37 -3.13
C GLU A 129 19.82 -5.35 -4.24
N ALA A 130 19.81 -4.91 -5.50
CA ALA A 130 19.46 -5.74 -6.64
C ALA A 130 20.42 -6.92 -6.82
N ASP A 131 21.73 -6.68 -6.73
CA ASP A 131 22.73 -7.75 -6.83
C ASP A 131 22.52 -8.82 -5.74
N ARG A 132 22.30 -8.40 -4.49
CA ARG A 132 22.00 -9.32 -3.39
C ARG A 132 20.71 -10.09 -3.62
N ILE A 133 19.64 -9.41 -4.04
CA ILE A 133 18.33 -10.03 -4.29
C ILE A 133 18.44 -11.11 -5.38
N LEU A 134 19.23 -10.87 -6.44
CA LEU A 134 19.45 -11.83 -7.51
C LEU A 134 20.20 -13.08 -7.04
N GLU A 135 20.95 -13.00 -5.93
CA GLU A 135 21.63 -14.15 -5.33
C GLU A 135 20.74 -14.91 -4.33
N ILE A 136 20.01 -14.19 -3.45
CA ILE A 136 19.35 -14.79 -2.28
C ILE A 136 17.82 -14.84 -2.36
N GLY A 137 17.23 -14.25 -3.40
CA GLY A 137 15.79 -14.07 -3.55
C GLY A 137 15.25 -12.82 -2.87
N ILE A 138 13.96 -12.53 -3.07
CA ILE A 138 13.25 -11.41 -2.42
C ILE A 138 12.58 -11.91 -1.15
N LYS A 139 12.93 -11.31 -0.02
CA LYS A 139 12.31 -11.58 1.29
C LYS A 139 11.52 -10.36 1.76
N PRO A 140 10.43 -10.55 2.53
CA PRO A 140 9.82 -9.43 3.22
C PRO A 140 10.86 -8.77 4.15
N ALA A 141 11.01 -7.45 4.05
CA ALA A 141 11.93 -6.69 4.89
C ALA A 141 11.26 -6.35 6.24
N SER A 142 10.81 -5.11 6.42
CA SER A 142 10.06 -4.69 7.60
C SER A 142 8.56 -4.99 7.53
N GLN A 143 8.09 -5.57 6.43
CA GLN A 143 6.68 -5.84 6.16
C GLN A 143 6.43 -7.35 6.13
N ARG A 144 5.17 -7.76 6.30
CA ARG A 144 4.74 -9.16 6.31
C ARG A 144 4.84 -9.82 4.94
N TYR A 145 4.64 -9.06 3.86
CA TYR A 145 4.69 -9.55 2.49
C TYR A 145 5.67 -8.74 1.67
N VAL A 146 6.25 -9.37 0.65
CA VAL A 146 6.93 -8.67 -0.44
C VAL A 146 5.89 -7.87 -1.22
N HIS A 147 6.17 -6.62 -1.53
CA HIS A 147 5.32 -5.79 -2.39
C HIS A 147 5.91 -5.71 -3.79
N LEU A 148 5.10 -6.02 -4.79
CA LEU A 148 5.46 -6.00 -6.20
C LEU A 148 4.57 -5.01 -6.94
N SER A 149 5.14 -4.33 -7.92
CA SER A 149 4.41 -3.51 -8.88
C SER A 149 3.97 -4.37 -10.06
N THR A 150 2.83 -4.00 -10.66
CA THR A 150 2.30 -4.66 -11.86
C THR A 150 2.97 -4.20 -13.15
N THR A 151 3.75 -3.10 -13.11
CA THR A 151 4.53 -2.60 -14.26
C THR A 151 5.97 -2.22 -13.87
N PRO A 152 6.94 -2.27 -14.81
CA PRO A 152 8.32 -1.85 -14.59
C PRO A 152 8.44 -0.39 -14.16
N GLU A 153 7.63 0.49 -14.75
CA GLU A 153 7.64 1.94 -14.52
C GLU A 153 7.26 2.26 -13.08
N LYS A 154 6.23 1.59 -12.56
CA LYS A 154 5.80 1.74 -11.17
C LYS A 154 6.87 1.23 -10.20
N ALA A 155 7.49 0.09 -10.49
CA ALA A 155 8.59 -0.43 -9.68
C ALA A 155 9.77 0.56 -9.65
N TRP A 156 10.13 1.12 -10.81
CA TRP A 156 11.18 2.13 -10.93
C TRP A 156 10.84 3.39 -10.12
N HIS A 157 9.64 3.94 -10.31
CA HIS A 157 9.17 5.12 -9.58
C HIS A 157 9.12 4.91 -8.07
N VAL A 158 8.72 3.72 -7.60
CA VAL A 158 8.74 3.41 -6.17
C VAL A 158 10.17 3.36 -5.62
N ALA A 159 11.14 2.89 -6.41
CA ALA A 159 12.54 2.84 -6.01
C ALA A 159 13.18 4.24 -5.89
N THR A 160 12.77 5.22 -6.70
CA THR A 160 13.35 6.58 -6.66
C THR A 160 13.15 7.28 -5.31
N PHE A 161 12.10 6.92 -4.56
CA PHE A 161 11.90 7.43 -3.20
C PHE A 161 12.96 6.97 -2.19
N ARG A 162 13.77 5.95 -2.53
CA ARG A 162 14.78 5.36 -1.65
C ARG A 162 16.20 5.51 -2.17
N THR A 163 16.39 5.62 -3.48
CA THR A 163 17.71 5.63 -4.12
C THR A 163 17.74 6.56 -5.34
N GLY A 164 18.89 7.19 -5.59
CA GLY A 164 19.16 7.91 -6.83
C GLY A 164 19.48 7.02 -8.03
N ASN A 165 19.82 5.74 -7.79
CA ASN A 165 20.20 4.75 -8.81
C ASN A 165 19.26 3.52 -8.74
N PRO A 166 17.98 3.68 -9.13
CA PRO A 166 17.00 2.60 -9.10
C PRO A 166 17.29 1.53 -10.16
N ARG A 167 17.18 0.27 -9.74
CA ARG A 167 17.15 -0.93 -10.59
C ARG A 167 15.77 -1.59 -10.50
N VAL A 168 15.35 -2.24 -11.59
CA VAL A 168 14.08 -2.98 -11.64
C VAL A 168 14.37 -4.47 -11.85
N ILE A 169 13.84 -5.28 -10.96
CA ILE A 169 13.90 -6.73 -10.99
C ILE A 169 12.55 -7.24 -11.49
N GLN A 170 12.55 -7.99 -12.58
CA GLN A 170 11.39 -8.73 -13.06
C GLN A 170 11.30 -10.04 -12.30
N VAL A 171 10.08 -10.37 -11.87
CA VAL A 171 9.71 -11.65 -11.28
C VAL A 171 8.92 -12.44 -12.31
N ASP A 172 9.32 -13.69 -12.58
CA ASP A 172 8.49 -14.67 -13.27
C ASP A 172 7.43 -15.21 -12.29
N ALA A 173 6.33 -14.47 -12.18
CA ALA A 173 5.26 -14.75 -11.24
C ALA A 173 4.53 -16.05 -11.58
N ALA A 174 4.40 -16.40 -12.86
CA ALA A 174 3.79 -17.64 -13.28
C ALA A 174 4.60 -18.86 -12.84
N ALA A 175 5.92 -18.85 -13.09
CA ALA A 175 6.80 -19.92 -12.67
C ALA A 175 6.91 -20.02 -11.14
N ALA A 176 7.00 -18.89 -10.44
CA ALA A 176 7.03 -18.85 -8.98
C ALA A 176 5.72 -19.39 -8.37
N GLN A 177 4.55 -19.03 -8.90
CA GLN A 177 3.27 -19.60 -8.43
C GLN A 177 3.18 -21.09 -8.72
N ALA A 178 3.65 -21.55 -9.89
CA ALA A 178 3.70 -22.98 -10.22
C ALA A 178 4.62 -23.79 -9.30
N SER A 179 5.64 -23.16 -8.70
CA SER A 179 6.51 -23.77 -7.68
C SER A 179 6.00 -23.62 -6.23
N GLY A 180 4.82 -22.99 -6.04
CA GLY A 180 4.14 -22.88 -4.76
C GLY A 180 4.28 -21.52 -4.05
N VAL A 181 4.88 -20.51 -4.68
CA VAL A 181 4.95 -19.15 -4.10
C VAL A 181 3.57 -18.50 -4.15
N LYS A 182 2.99 -18.20 -2.99
CA LYS A 182 1.69 -17.53 -2.89
C LYS A 182 1.82 -16.04 -3.24
N MET A 183 1.06 -15.60 -4.24
CA MET A 183 0.95 -14.20 -4.65
C MET A 183 -0.52 -13.77 -4.72
N MET A 184 -0.83 -12.57 -4.25
CA MET A 184 -2.20 -12.05 -4.21
C MET A 184 -2.30 -10.62 -4.74
N THR A 185 -3.29 -10.37 -5.60
CA THR A 185 -3.54 -9.06 -6.19
C THR A 185 -4.30 -8.17 -5.21
N VAL A 186 -3.69 -7.06 -4.81
CA VAL A 186 -4.30 -6.08 -3.91
C VAL A 186 -5.02 -5.00 -4.71
N SER A 187 -4.40 -4.50 -5.76
CA SER A 187 -5.00 -3.54 -6.69
C SER A 187 -4.41 -3.74 -8.09
N ASP A 188 -4.85 -2.95 -9.05
CA ASP A 188 -4.31 -2.94 -10.42
C ASP A 188 -2.81 -2.61 -10.46
N ASP A 189 -2.27 -2.06 -9.37
CA ASP A 189 -0.90 -1.57 -9.26
C ASP A 189 -0.03 -2.40 -8.33
N ILE A 190 -0.64 -3.20 -7.45
CA ILE A 190 0.04 -3.83 -6.32
C ILE A 190 -0.33 -5.30 -6.21
N VAL A 191 0.71 -6.14 -6.21
CA VAL A 191 0.65 -7.54 -5.80
C VAL A 191 1.48 -7.72 -4.55
N ILE A 192 1.00 -8.55 -3.62
CA ILE A 192 1.77 -8.98 -2.45
C ILE A 192 2.16 -10.44 -2.59
N SER A 193 3.35 -10.80 -2.12
CA SER A 193 3.90 -12.14 -2.25
C SER A 193 4.52 -12.62 -0.94
N GLU A 194 4.52 -13.93 -0.72
CA GLU A 194 5.50 -14.57 0.17
C GLU A 194 6.92 -14.44 -0.44
N MET A 195 7.92 -15.00 0.23
CA MET A 195 9.31 -15.00 -0.25
C MET A 195 9.43 -15.57 -1.67
N ILE A 196 10.23 -14.92 -2.51
CA ILE A 196 10.43 -15.28 -3.92
C ILE A 196 11.87 -15.78 -4.11
N PRO A 197 12.08 -17.06 -4.48
CA PRO A 197 13.41 -17.59 -4.78
C PRO A 197 14.12 -16.86 -5.93
N ALA A 198 15.46 -16.81 -5.86
CA ALA A 198 16.32 -16.14 -6.84
C ALA A 198 16.15 -16.63 -8.27
N GLU A 199 15.86 -17.92 -8.47
CA GLU A 199 15.69 -18.53 -9.79
C GLU A 199 14.54 -17.95 -10.63
N PHE A 200 13.58 -17.25 -10.00
CA PHE A 200 12.48 -16.57 -10.69
C PHE A 200 12.75 -15.09 -10.95
N LEU A 201 13.96 -14.60 -10.68
CA LEU A 201 14.32 -13.19 -10.75
C LEU A 201 15.23 -12.90 -11.94
N GLY A 202 14.99 -11.78 -12.59
CA GLY A 202 15.86 -11.28 -13.66
C GLY A 202 15.95 -9.76 -13.63
N ILE A 203 17.14 -9.22 -13.87
CA ILE A 203 17.32 -7.77 -13.96
C ILE A 203 16.75 -7.24 -15.27
N MET A 204 15.94 -6.18 -15.20
CA MET A 204 15.51 -5.46 -16.40
C MET A 204 16.59 -4.49 -16.85
N ARG A 205 16.81 -4.40 -18.16
CA ARG A 205 17.70 -3.37 -18.71
C ARG A 205 17.00 -2.03 -18.67
N SER A 206 17.75 -0.98 -18.34
CA SER A 206 17.22 0.39 -18.22
C SER A 206 16.47 0.89 -19.46
N GLN A 207 16.86 0.42 -20.65
CA GLN A 207 16.24 0.76 -21.94
C GLN A 207 14.86 0.11 -22.14
N ASP A 208 14.55 -0.95 -21.41
CA ASP A 208 13.30 -1.71 -21.51
C ASP A 208 12.24 -1.15 -20.52
N ILE A 209 12.51 -0.01 -19.88
CA ILE A 209 11.61 0.67 -18.94
C ILE A 209 11.18 2.00 -19.57
N HIS A 210 9.90 2.11 -19.93
CA HIS A 210 9.37 3.28 -20.63
C HIS A 210 9.02 4.40 -19.64
N ARG A 211 9.96 5.33 -19.42
CA ARG A 211 9.84 6.39 -18.41
C ARG A 211 9.04 7.62 -18.86
N GLN A 212 8.42 7.57 -20.03
CA GLN A 212 7.58 8.68 -20.49
C GLN A 212 6.30 8.64 -19.65
N ASP A 213 6.06 9.73 -18.91
CA ASP A 213 4.87 10.00 -18.07
C ASP A 213 4.90 9.53 -16.60
N LEU A 214 6.07 9.45 -15.96
CA LEU A 214 6.20 9.33 -14.49
C LEU A 214 6.42 10.66 -13.77
#